data_AF-A0A7S2DSQ3-F1
#
_entry.id   AF-A0A7S2DSQ3-F1
#
_cell.length_a   1.000
_cell.length_b   1.000
_cell.length_c   1.000
_cell.angle_alpha   90.00
_cell.angle_beta   90.00
_cell.angle_gamma   90.00
#
_symmetry.space_group_name_H-M   'P 1'
#
loop_
_entity.id
_entity.type
_entity.pdbx_description
1 polymer ?
#
loop_
_entity_poly.entity_id
_entity_poly.type
_entity_poly.pdbx_seq_one_letter_code
_entity_poly.pdbx_strand_id
1 'polypeptide(L)'
;MAEGKSKGSAAKDPPGVPLPRNEKGGLLITEEELRVAWDFFDTSGKSKLTTFDVKKRLQTFYKDITTREVKFLLNNQPEITFEELYALLKDNQLTNFDPVKEAFKVYDPHGTGFIDMDVVKTFFKELGYGDISDEDAKIILETADGDKDGRIGLEDFRMMVPFGQPDEREDAGKPEQG
;
A
#
# COMPACT_ATOMS: atom_id res chain seq x y z
N MET A 1 -42.79 -23.58 21.74
CA MET A 1 -42.35 -23.75 20.34
C MET A 1 -41.36 -22.63 20.05
N ALA A 2 -40.20 -22.97 19.50
CA ALA A 2 -38.96 -22.22 19.60
C ALA A 2 -38.93 -20.94 18.75
N GLU A 3 -38.34 -19.88 19.32
CA GLU A 3 -37.94 -18.65 18.63
C GLU A 3 -36.72 -18.92 17.73
N GLY A 4 -36.87 -18.63 16.44
CA GLY A 4 -35.77 -18.64 15.48
C GLY A 4 -34.93 -17.36 15.60
N LYS A 5 -33.69 -17.49 16.11
CA LYS A 5 -32.65 -16.46 15.92
C LYS A 5 -31.86 -16.77 14.66
N SER A 6 -32.11 -15.99 13.61
CA SER A 6 -31.22 -15.83 12.46
C SER A 6 -29.87 -15.30 12.95
N LYS A 7 -28.83 -16.13 12.93
CA LYS A 7 -27.44 -15.66 13.08
C LYS A 7 -26.97 -15.17 11.72
N GLY A 8 -26.65 -13.88 11.65
CA GLY A 8 -25.89 -13.31 10.54
C GLY A 8 -24.50 -13.94 10.50
N SER A 9 -24.12 -14.42 9.32
CA SER A 9 -22.77 -14.90 9.02
C SER A 9 -21.80 -13.72 9.08
N ALA A 10 -21.01 -13.64 10.15
CA ALA A 10 -19.76 -12.90 10.12
C ALA A 10 -18.78 -13.74 9.27
N ALA A 11 -18.60 -13.36 8.00
CA ALA A 11 -17.54 -13.90 7.18
C ALA A 11 -16.22 -13.58 7.88
N LYS A 12 -15.54 -14.62 8.33
CA LYS A 12 -14.22 -14.53 8.95
C LYS A 12 -13.24 -14.43 7.77
N ASP A 13 -12.68 -13.25 7.52
CA ASP A 13 -11.62 -13.08 6.52
C ASP A 13 -10.54 -14.17 6.74
N PRO A 14 -9.98 -14.78 5.68
CA PRO A 14 -8.91 -15.77 5.81
C PRO A 14 -7.70 -15.16 6.53
N PRO A 15 -6.86 -15.99 7.18
CA PRO A 15 -5.73 -15.51 7.96
C PRO A 15 -4.64 -14.95 7.03
N GLY A 16 -4.81 -13.69 6.62
CA GLY A 16 -3.77 -12.95 5.92
C GLY A 16 -2.53 -12.78 6.81
N VAL A 17 -1.36 -12.62 6.18
CA VAL A 17 -0.10 -12.33 6.86
C VAL A 17 -0.32 -11.23 7.90
N PRO A 18 -0.03 -11.47 9.18
CA PRO A 18 -0.28 -10.49 10.22
C PRO A 18 0.64 -9.29 10.02
N LEU A 19 0.03 -8.14 9.72
CA LEU A 19 0.76 -6.88 9.61
C LEU A 19 1.35 -6.51 10.97
N PRO A 20 2.60 -6.04 11.04
CA PRO A 20 3.22 -5.68 12.30
C PRO A 20 2.48 -4.51 12.96
N ARG A 21 2.48 -4.50 14.28
CA ARG A 21 1.75 -3.53 15.09
C ARG A 21 2.68 -2.76 16.01
N ASN A 22 2.38 -1.48 16.21
CA ASN A 22 3.07 -0.64 17.18
C ASN A 22 2.55 -0.89 18.61
N GLU A 23 3.16 -0.25 19.62
CA GLU A 23 2.76 -0.37 21.03
C GLU A 23 1.34 0.12 21.33
N LYS A 24 0.74 0.91 20.42
CA LYS A 24 -0.64 1.41 20.51
C LYS A 24 -1.66 0.51 19.82
N GLY A 25 -1.22 -0.60 19.22
CA GLY A 25 -2.05 -1.55 18.47
C GLY A 25 -2.37 -1.12 17.03
N GLY A 26 -1.89 0.05 16.58
CA GLY A 26 -1.95 0.45 15.18
C GLY A 26 -0.85 -0.22 14.35
N LEU A 27 -0.73 0.19 13.09
CA LEU A 27 0.26 -0.39 12.17
C LEU A 27 1.67 0.05 12.55
N LEU A 28 2.63 -0.87 12.56
CA LEU A 28 4.03 -0.48 12.67
C LEU A 28 4.47 0.09 11.33
N ILE A 29 4.90 1.35 11.32
CA ILE A 29 5.49 2.01 10.17
C ILE A 29 6.92 2.36 10.56
N THR A 30 7.89 1.73 9.90
CA THR A 30 9.31 1.97 10.19
C THR A 30 9.78 3.32 9.60
N GLU A 31 10.88 3.86 10.13
CA GLU A 31 11.46 5.09 9.59
C GLU A 31 11.87 4.92 8.11
N GLU A 32 12.34 3.73 7.73
CA GLU A 32 12.78 3.40 6.38
C GLU A 32 11.60 3.37 5.39
N GLU A 33 10.52 2.68 5.73
CA GLU A 33 9.29 2.69 4.93
C GLU A 33 8.73 4.11 4.78
N LEU A 34 8.75 4.88 5.87
CA LEU A 34 8.29 6.26 5.81
C LEU A 34 9.22 7.13 4.95
N ARG A 35 10.54 6.88 4.94
CA ARG A 35 11.48 7.60 4.06
C ARG A 35 11.22 7.30 2.59
N VAL A 36 10.95 6.05 2.23
CA VAL A 36 10.60 5.68 0.85
C VAL A 36 9.31 6.37 0.43
N ALA A 37 8.28 6.33 1.28
CA ALA A 37 7.03 7.05 1.03
C ALA A 37 7.27 8.57 0.94
N TRP A 38 8.13 9.11 1.81
CA TRP A 38 8.46 10.54 1.82
C TRP A 38 9.06 10.99 0.49
N ASP A 39 10.09 10.29 0.00
CA ASP A 39 10.72 10.59 -1.28
C ASP A 39 9.72 10.51 -2.44
N PHE A 40 8.82 9.53 -2.39
CA PHE A 40 7.76 9.37 -3.39
C PHE A 40 6.78 10.57 -3.42
N PHE A 41 6.50 11.17 -2.27
CA PHE A 41 5.63 12.35 -2.17
C PHE A 41 6.38 13.68 -2.35
N ASP A 42 7.64 13.79 -1.93
CA ASP A 42 8.42 15.04 -1.98
C ASP A 42 9.02 15.28 -3.36
N THR A 43 8.13 15.60 -4.31
CA THR A 43 8.55 15.95 -5.68
C THR A 43 9.30 17.28 -5.75
N SER A 44 9.34 18.04 -4.65
CA SER A 44 9.90 19.39 -4.58
C SER A 44 11.32 19.42 -4.01
N GLY A 45 11.75 18.36 -3.32
CA GLY A 45 13.05 18.26 -2.66
C GLY A 45 13.24 19.29 -1.53
N LYS A 46 12.15 19.80 -0.94
CA LYS A 46 12.20 20.93 0.02
C LYS A 46 12.34 20.51 1.48
N SER A 47 12.60 19.24 1.77
CA SER A 47 12.61 18.69 3.15
C SER A 47 11.30 18.95 3.91
N LYS A 48 10.23 19.30 3.18
CA LYS A 48 8.92 19.69 3.66
C LYS A 48 7.89 19.25 2.63
N LEU A 49 6.95 18.42 3.06
CA LEU A 49 5.83 17.99 2.22
C LEU A 49 4.70 19.01 2.34
N THR A 50 4.30 19.61 1.23
CA THR A 50 3.16 20.53 1.21
C THR A 50 1.87 19.83 0.80
N THR A 51 0.73 20.45 1.13
CA THR A 51 -0.58 20.00 0.60
C THR A 51 -0.60 19.87 -0.93
N PHE A 52 0.22 20.64 -1.65
CA PHE A 52 0.30 20.55 -3.11
C PHE A 52 1.04 19.28 -3.57
N ASP A 53 2.17 18.96 -2.95
CA ASP A 53 2.97 17.77 -3.28
C ASP A 53 2.17 16.48 -3.05
N VAL A 54 1.58 16.36 -1.86
CA VAL A 54 0.75 15.22 -1.49
C VAL A 54 -0.46 15.12 -2.40
N LYS A 55 -1.15 16.24 -2.67
CA LYS A 55 -2.30 16.25 -3.58
C LYS A 55 -1.90 15.82 -4.99
N LYS A 56 -0.82 16.38 -5.55
CA LYS A 56 -0.36 16.09 -6.91
C LYS A 56 -0.09 14.60 -7.09
N ARG A 57 0.53 13.96 -6.09
CA ARG A 57 0.83 12.52 -6.15
C ARG A 57 -0.38 11.64 -5.83
N LEU A 58 -1.20 12.00 -4.84
CA LEU A 58 -2.42 11.25 -4.51
C LEU A 58 -3.46 11.32 -5.63
N GLN A 59 -3.53 12.43 -6.39
CA GLN A 59 -4.45 12.55 -7.53
C GLN A 59 -4.17 11.53 -8.65
N THR A 60 -2.94 11.00 -8.75
CA THR A 60 -2.63 9.92 -9.68
C THR A 60 -3.44 8.66 -9.35
N PHE A 61 -3.63 8.35 -8.08
CA PHE A 61 -4.34 7.15 -7.62
C PHE A 61 -5.81 7.40 -7.32
N TYR A 62 -6.12 8.56 -6.74
CA TYR A 62 -7.44 8.96 -6.27
C TYR A 62 -7.88 10.25 -6.98
N LYS A 63 -8.47 10.12 -8.17
CA LYS A 63 -8.83 11.26 -9.04
C LYS A 63 -9.77 12.27 -8.37
N ASP A 64 -10.59 11.82 -7.42
CA ASP A 64 -11.58 12.63 -6.71
C ASP A 64 -11.09 13.21 -5.37
N ILE A 65 -9.82 13.01 -4.99
CA ILE A 65 -9.32 13.51 -3.69
C ILE A 65 -9.37 15.03 -3.61
N THR A 66 -10.06 15.54 -2.58
CA THR A 66 -10.21 16.98 -2.37
C THR A 66 -9.06 17.57 -1.57
N THR A 67 -8.82 18.87 -1.71
CA THR A 67 -7.81 19.59 -0.90
C THR A 67 -8.12 19.49 0.61
N ARG A 68 -9.40 19.32 0.99
CA ARG A 68 -9.78 19.16 2.40
C ARG A 68 -9.33 17.81 2.95
N GLU A 69 -9.49 16.75 2.18
CA GLU A 69 -8.99 15.42 2.55
C GLU A 69 -7.47 15.41 2.68
N VAL A 70 -6.76 16.03 1.73
CA VAL A 70 -5.30 16.15 1.82
C VAL A 70 -4.86 16.96 3.04
N LYS A 71 -5.54 18.08 3.35
CA LYS A 71 -5.28 18.84 4.58
C LYS A 71 -5.54 18.01 5.83
N PHE A 72 -6.59 17.20 5.84
CA PHE A 72 -6.90 16.32 6.96
C PHE A 72 -5.77 15.30 7.19
N LEU A 73 -5.22 14.71 6.12
CA LEU A 73 -4.06 13.81 6.21
C LEU A 73 -2.81 14.49 6.79
N LEU A 74 -2.62 15.78 6.49
CA LEU A 74 -1.51 16.59 7.00
C LEU A 74 -1.80 17.25 8.37
N ASN A 75 -2.73 16.69 9.16
CA ASN A 75 -3.15 17.24 10.45
C ASN A 75 -3.55 18.74 10.39
N ASN A 76 -4.20 19.10 9.28
CA ASN A 76 -4.62 20.45 8.93
C ASN A 76 -3.48 21.49 8.85
N GLN A 77 -2.24 21.04 8.71
CA GLN A 77 -1.07 21.89 8.46
C GLN A 77 -0.88 22.13 6.95
N PRO A 78 -0.36 23.31 6.55
CA PRO A 78 -0.08 23.61 5.14
C PRO A 78 1.13 22.81 4.60
N GLU A 79 2.06 22.50 5.49
CA GLU A 79 3.28 21.74 5.27
C GLU A 79 3.59 20.89 6.50
N ILE A 80 4.28 19.77 6.32
CA ILE A 80 4.76 18.91 7.41
C ILE A 80 6.22 18.54 7.13
N THR A 81 7.02 18.37 8.19
CA THR A 81 8.38 17.81 8.10
C THR A 81 8.37 16.28 8.25
N PHE A 82 9.48 15.63 7.90
CA PHE A 82 9.60 14.18 8.06
C PHE A 82 9.42 13.76 9.52
N GLU A 83 10.03 14.50 10.44
CA GLU A 83 9.97 14.25 11.89
C GLU A 83 8.53 14.36 12.42
N GLU A 84 7.79 15.38 11.99
CA GLU A 84 6.38 15.55 12.36
C GLU A 84 5.50 14.44 11.78
N LEU A 85 5.70 14.08 10.50
CA LEU A 85 4.95 12.99 9.87
C LEU A 85 5.24 11.66 10.58
N TYR A 86 6.50 11.39 10.90
CA TYR A 86 6.90 10.20 11.64
C TYR A 86 6.26 10.18 13.03
N ALA A 87 6.27 11.29 13.76
CA ALA A 87 5.64 11.36 15.07
C ALA A 87 4.11 11.11 15.01
N LEU A 88 3.43 11.59 13.97
CA LEU A 88 1.99 11.33 13.77
C LEU A 88 1.69 9.87 13.44
N LEU A 89 2.56 9.23 12.64
CA LEU A 89 2.34 7.86 12.17
C LEU A 89 2.88 6.80 13.14
N LYS A 90 3.94 7.09 13.90
CA LYS A 90 4.57 6.14 14.84
C LYS A 90 3.58 5.59 15.86
N ASP A 91 2.75 6.46 16.44
CA ASP A 91 1.78 6.14 17.48
C ASP A 91 0.34 5.95 16.93
N ASN A 92 0.19 5.68 15.63
CA ASN A 92 -1.14 5.49 15.04
C ASN A 92 -1.93 4.36 15.74
N GLN A 93 -3.27 4.44 15.67
CA GLN A 93 -4.19 3.45 16.27
C GLN A 93 -5.01 2.73 15.19
N LEU A 94 -4.44 2.53 14.00
CA LEU A 94 -5.11 1.92 12.85
C LEU A 94 -5.23 0.40 13.01
N THR A 95 -5.95 -0.05 14.04
CA THR A 95 -6.13 -1.46 14.41
C THR A 95 -6.86 -2.25 13.32
N ASN A 96 -7.85 -1.63 12.67
CA ASN A 96 -8.74 -2.27 11.71
C ASN A 96 -8.49 -1.84 10.25
N PHE A 97 -7.34 -1.22 9.99
CA PHE A 97 -6.94 -0.79 8.66
C PHE A 97 -5.96 -1.80 8.05
N ASP A 98 -6.18 -2.15 6.79
CA ASP A 98 -5.32 -3.04 6.03
C ASP A 98 -4.79 -2.29 4.79
N PRO A 99 -3.58 -1.71 4.87
CA PRO A 99 -3.02 -0.87 3.80
C PRO A 99 -2.84 -1.66 2.51
N VAL A 100 -2.55 -2.95 2.59
CA VAL A 100 -2.38 -3.81 1.40
C VAL A 100 -3.71 -4.03 0.71
N LYS A 101 -4.78 -4.29 1.48
CA LYS A 101 -6.15 -4.40 0.94
C LYS A 101 -6.63 -3.09 0.34
N GLU A 102 -6.32 -1.95 0.95
CA GLU A 102 -6.68 -0.65 0.39
C GLU A 102 -5.91 -0.33 -0.89
N ALA A 103 -4.60 -0.62 -0.93
CA ALA A 103 -3.80 -0.49 -2.14
C ALA A 103 -4.31 -1.40 -3.27
N PHE A 104 -4.72 -2.63 -2.95
CA PHE A 104 -5.31 -3.56 -3.91
C PHE A 104 -6.55 -2.98 -4.61
N LYS A 105 -7.43 -2.29 -3.88
CA LYS A 105 -8.63 -1.65 -4.47
C LYS A 105 -8.30 -0.59 -5.52
N VAL A 106 -7.12 0.02 -5.46
CA VAL A 106 -6.68 0.97 -6.48
C VAL A 106 -6.43 0.25 -7.81
N TYR A 107 -5.94 -0.98 -7.75
CA TYR A 107 -5.66 -1.83 -8.92
C TYR A 107 -6.87 -2.67 -9.37
N ASP A 108 -7.90 -2.82 -8.53
CA ASP A 108 -9.18 -3.47 -8.83
C ASP A 108 -10.35 -2.50 -8.68
N PRO A 109 -10.47 -1.47 -9.56
CA PRO A 109 -11.51 -0.45 -9.45
C PRO A 109 -12.94 -1.03 -9.63
N HIS A 110 -13.04 -2.20 -10.24
CA HIS A 110 -14.31 -2.89 -10.49
C HIS A 110 -14.71 -3.84 -9.35
N GLY A 111 -13.87 -4.03 -8.33
CA GLY A 111 -14.16 -4.91 -7.21
C GLY A 111 -14.32 -6.37 -7.62
N THR A 112 -13.61 -6.81 -8.65
CA THR A 112 -13.62 -8.18 -9.16
C THR A 112 -12.95 -9.16 -8.21
N GLY A 113 -12.11 -8.66 -7.29
CA GLY A 113 -11.24 -9.45 -6.43
C GLY A 113 -9.89 -9.78 -7.06
N PHE A 114 -9.60 -9.26 -8.26
CA PHE A 114 -8.36 -9.50 -9.01
C PHE A 114 -7.80 -8.18 -9.56
N ILE A 115 -6.47 -8.10 -9.65
CA ILE A 115 -5.81 -6.93 -10.28
C ILE A 115 -6.10 -6.89 -11.76
N ASP A 116 -6.50 -5.72 -12.25
CA ASP A 116 -6.67 -5.44 -13.66
C ASP A 116 -5.35 -4.98 -14.29
N MET A 117 -4.83 -5.75 -15.27
CA MET A 117 -3.55 -5.44 -15.92
C MET A 117 -3.58 -4.16 -16.76
N ASP A 118 -4.73 -3.78 -17.32
CA ASP A 118 -4.88 -2.51 -18.04
C ASP A 118 -4.81 -1.32 -17.07
N VAL A 119 -5.32 -1.50 -15.86
CA VAL A 119 -5.16 -0.51 -14.77
C VAL A 119 -3.69 -0.38 -14.36
N VAL A 120 -2.96 -1.49 -14.19
CA VAL A 120 -1.52 -1.47 -13.89
C VAL A 120 -0.72 -0.76 -15.00
N LYS A 121 -0.97 -1.09 -16.27
CA LYS A 121 -0.36 -0.43 -17.44
C LYS A 121 -0.60 1.08 -17.42
N THR A 122 -1.83 1.50 -17.11
CA THR A 122 -2.20 2.91 -17.00
C THR A 122 -1.43 3.61 -15.88
N PHE A 123 -1.35 3.02 -14.69
CA PHE A 123 -0.62 3.61 -13.57
C PHE A 123 0.88 3.75 -13.82
N PHE A 124 1.52 2.75 -14.43
CA PHE A 124 2.94 2.83 -14.78
C PHE A 124 3.24 4.00 -15.73
N LYS A 125 2.34 4.22 -16.68
CA LYS A 125 2.41 5.37 -17.59
C LYS A 125 2.19 6.70 -16.87
N GLU A 126 1.17 6.80 -16.02
CA GLU A 126 0.87 8.03 -15.25
C GLU A 126 1.97 8.36 -14.23
N LEU A 127 2.68 7.36 -13.70
CA LEU A 127 3.80 7.53 -12.79
C LEU A 127 5.13 7.85 -13.50
N GLY A 128 5.17 7.77 -14.83
CA GLY A 128 6.34 8.10 -15.65
C GLY A 128 7.34 6.95 -15.83
N TYR A 129 6.97 5.71 -15.49
CA TYR A 129 7.83 4.53 -15.68
C TYR A 129 7.79 3.97 -17.11
N GLY A 130 6.87 4.47 -17.95
CA GLY A 130 6.72 4.05 -19.35
C GLY A 130 5.57 3.07 -19.56
N ASP A 131 5.43 2.59 -20.79
CA ASP A 131 4.43 1.58 -21.15
C ASP A 131 4.97 0.18 -20.81
N ILE A 132 4.13 -0.64 -20.17
CA ILE A 132 4.42 -2.06 -19.92
C ILE A 132 4.02 -2.86 -21.17
N SER A 133 4.98 -3.59 -21.75
CA SER A 133 4.73 -4.48 -22.89
C SER A 133 3.90 -5.70 -22.46
N ASP A 134 3.23 -6.36 -23.39
CA ASP A 134 2.49 -7.60 -23.07
C ASP A 134 3.40 -8.72 -22.55
N GLU A 135 4.66 -8.73 -22.97
CA GLU A 135 5.68 -9.64 -22.45
C GLU A 135 6.03 -9.34 -20.98
N ASP A 136 6.23 -8.06 -20.64
CA ASP A 136 6.50 -7.61 -19.26
C ASP A 136 5.29 -7.88 -18.35
N ALA A 137 4.07 -7.60 -18.82
CA ALA A 137 2.85 -7.88 -18.08
C ALA A 137 2.70 -9.39 -17.79
N LYS A 138 3.08 -10.24 -18.74
CA LYS A 138 3.08 -11.69 -18.55
C LYS A 138 4.12 -12.12 -17.51
N ILE A 139 5.32 -11.54 -17.53
CA ILE A 139 6.35 -11.81 -16.52
C ILE A 139 5.88 -11.38 -15.13
N ILE A 140 5.24 -10.22 -15.01
CA ILE A 140 4.63 -9.74 -13.76
C ILE A 140 3.60 -10.75 -13.27
N LEU A 141 2.69 -11.20 -14.13
CA LEU A 141 1.68 -12.19 -13.80
C LEU A 141 2.31 -13.52 -13.35
N GLU A 142 3.25 -14.08 -14.11
CA GLU A 142 3.91 -15.35 -13.78
C GLU A 142 4.71 -15.30 -12.48
N THR A 143 5.20 -14.12 -12.09
CA THR A 143 5.94 -13.91 -10.84
C THR A 143 4.99 -13.67 -9.65
N ALA A 144 3.86 -13.01 -9.91
CA ALA A 144 2.89 -12.59 -8.91
C ALA A 144 1.90 -13.70 -8.54
N ASP A 145 1.42 -14.44 -9.54
CA ASP A 145 0.39 -15.47 -9.44
C ASP A 145 0.95 -16.72 -8.72
N GLY A 146 0.81 -16.72 -7.39
CA GLY A 146 1.35 -17.77 -6.52
C GLY A 146 0.51 -19.04 -6.55
N ASP A 147 -0.82 -18.91 -6.69
CA ASP A 147 -1.73 -20.05 -6.73
C ASP A 147 -2.01 -20.59 -8.15
N LYS A 148 -1.51 -19.91 -9.18
CA LYS A 148 -1.56 -20.30 -10.60
C LYS A 148 -2.98 -20.35 -11.17
N ASP A 149 -3.87 -19.47 -10.71
CA ASP A 149 -5.22 -19.32 -11.29
C ASP A 149 -5.22 -18.44 -12.55
N GLY A 150 -4.07 -17.87 -12.92
CA GLY A 150 -3.89 -16.99 -14.06
C GLY A 150 -4.31 -15.55 -13.76
N ARG A 151 -4.45 -15.19 -12.48
CA ARG A 151 -4.83 -13.85 -12.02
C ARG A 151 -3.96 -13.46 -10.82
N ILE A 152 -4.07 -12.21 -10.38
CA ILE A 152 -3.39 -11.75 -9.16
C ILE A 152 -4.49 -11.36 -8.17
N GLY A 153 -4.71 -12.22 -7.18
CA GLY A 153 -5.64 -11.98 -6.10
C GLY A 153 -5.05 -11.10 -4.99
N LEU A 154 -5.87 -10.82 -3.98
CA LEU A 154 -5.42 -10.06 -2.80
C LEU A 154 -4.31 -10.78 -2.02
N GLU A 155 -4.34 -12.12 -1.98
CA GLU A 155 -3.32 -12.90 -1.28
C GLU A 155 -1.97 -12.88 -2.03
N ASP A 156 -1.98 -13.02 -3.35
CA ASP A 156 -0.79 -12.84 -4.20
C ASP A 156 -0.18 -11.45 -4.03
N PHE A 157 -1.04 -10.43 -4.05
CA PHE A 157 -0.60 -9.05 -3.84
C PHE A 157 0.03 -8.82 -2.47
N ARG A 158 -0.47 -9.49 -1.42
CA ARG A 158 0.15 -9.45 -0.08
C ARG A 158 1.53 -10.10 -0.03
N MET A 159 1.77 -11.13 -0.83
CA MET A 159 3.09 -11.76 -0.90
C MET A 159 4.09 -10.89 -1.69
N MET A 160 3.60 -10.13 -2.66
CA MET A 160 4.42 -9.20 -3.43
C MET A 160 4.82 -7.92 -2.70
N VAL A 161 3.94 -7.39 -1.84
CA VAL A 161 4.19 -6.14 -1.12
C VAL A 161 4.83 -6.43 0.24
N PRO A 162 6.14 -6.22 0.42
CA PRO A 162 6.78 -6.34 1.73
C PRO A 162 6.35 -5.14 2.59
N PHE A 163 5.16 -5.20 3.18
CA PHE A 163 4.70 -4.19 4.13
C PHE A 163 5.08 -4.63 5.55
N GLY A 164 5.93 -3.86 6.23
CA GLY A 164 6.26 -4.05 7.63
C GLY A 164 7.12 -5.30 7.94
N GLN A 165 7.75 -5.89 6.92
CA GLN A 165 8.79 -6.89 7.15
C GLN A 165 10.12 -6.15 7.29
N PRO A 166 10.92 -6.39 8.34
CA PRO A 166 12.33 -6.01 8.28
C PRO A 166 12.91 -6.65 7.02
N ASP A 167 13.71 -5.91 6.26
CA ASP A 167 14.36 -6.44 5.08
C ASP A 167 15.33 -7.56 5.52
N GLU A 168 14.84 -8.80 5.59
CA GLU A 168 15.68 -9.99 5.80
C GLU A 168 16.42 -10.37 4.50
N ARG A 169 16.40 -9.50 3.47
CA ARG A 169 17.13 -9.73 2.20
C ARG A 169 18.60 -9.28 2.27
N GLU A 170 19.12 -8.95 3.45
CA GLU A 170 20.56 -8.78 3.71
C GLU A 170 21.27 -10.02 4.29
N ASP A 171 20.74 -11.24 4.17
CA ASP A 171 21.52 -12.47 4.46
C ASP A 171 21.30 -13.59 3.42
N ALA A 172 21.48 -13.26 2.14
CA ALA A 172 21.68 -14.26 1.08
C ALA A 172 22.96 -13.96 0.29
N GLY A 173 24.10 -14.23 0.93
CA GLY A 173 25.35 -14.54 0.22
C GLY A 173 26.33 -13.38 0.05
N LYS A 174 27.12 -13.10 1.10
CA LYS A 174 28.54 -12.79 0.86
C LYS A 174 29.24 -14.11 0.50
N PRO A 175 29.84 -14.28 -0.69
CA PRO A 175 30.80 -15.37 -0.87
C PRO A 175 32.00 -15.07 0.03
N GLU A 176 32.16 -15.89 1.07
CA GLU A 176 33.38 -16.00 1.86
C GLU A 176 34.49 -16.47 0.91
N GLN A 177 35.30 -15.52 0.41
CA GLN A 177 36.56 -15.85 -0.25
C GLN A 177 37.64 -15.95 0.83
N GLY A 178 38.12 -17.18 1.01
CA GLY A 178 39.35 -17.48 1.75
C GLY A 178 40.62 -17.22 0.94
#